data_AF-A0A7S6N5W3-F1
#
_entry.id   AF-A0A7S6N5W3-F1
#
_cell.length_a   1.000
_cell.length_b   1.000
_cell.length_c   1.000
_cell.angle_alpha   90.00
_cell.angle_beta   90.00
_cell.angle_gamma   90.00
#
_symmetry.space_group_name_H-M   'P 1'
#
loop_
_entity.id
_entity.type
_entity.pdbx_description
1 polymer ?
#
loop_
_entity_poly.entity_id
_entity_poly.type
_entity_poly.pdbx_seq_one_letter_code
_entity_poly.pdbx_strand_id
1 'polypeptide(L)'
;MSAETIAPSGAPAPGSASKLPATLLLAVLIGILIFAFRDSLHWMWVKDWPRDEYNHCYLIPFIAAFLIATRSRELAAVPWPGSLAGLWLVLLGFLLLLLGSLSSIFTIAQYGFITAVWGCFVAVWGWPAVKLVWPALFYLVFMVPLPDFLEVKLTAGLQLLSTQIGVAVIRLAGVPVFVEGNLIDLGSYQLAVAEACSGLRYLFPLMSFGFLCAVLFQAPAWQRAIVFLSSVPLTVLMNSVRIGGIGILVSLYGSEQAEGFLHDFEGWVVFMACVAILFLEMTLMARLSGRRLLRSLRMDTPPLAEAWRIFTAQGAQRAGFVAGLAVLIGTAIMGVVEQRQDLVPARSSLASFPLVLGDWHGSEMPVDQVSLDTLKADDTILALYRRADEHAEVSLWMAYYSNQRSGRAIHSPATCLPGGGWQMQMLQAVEIPDVRADGGPLPVNRSIIAQGGARQLVYYWFAQRGRMLTNEYLVKWYIFWDGLTQRRTDGALVRVITMVDDGPDGLEKADQRLQAFVRALDPKLAYFVPGREAVLQTAKAE
;
A
#
# COMPACT_ATOMS: atom_id res chain seq x y z
N MET A 1 -58.81 20.16 -62.60
CA MET A 1 -57.57 19.40 -62.31
C MET A 1 -56.78 20.23 -61.31
N SER A 2 -56.99 19.93 -60.04
CA SER A 2 -56.56 20.72 -58.89
C SER A 2 -55.28 20.10 -58.35
N ALA A 3 -54.24 20.91 -58.19
CA ALA A 3 -52.95 20.47 -57.67
C ALA A 3 -53.06 20.16 -56.17
N GLU A 4 -52.76 18.92 -55.80
CA GLU A 4 -52.76 18.43 -54.43
C GLU A 4 -51.36 18.64 -53.84
N THR A 5 -51.24 19.69 -53.03
CA THR A 5 -50.04 20.00 -52.23
C THR A 5 -49.87 18.97 -51.12
N ILE A 6 -48.84 18.12 -51.24
CA ILE A 6 -48.41 17.20 -50.17
C ILE A 6 -47.67 18.02 -49.11
N ALA A 7 -48.28 18.19 -47.95
CA ALA A 7 -47.66 18.75 -46.75
C ALA A 7 -46.60 17.78 -46.18
N PRO A 8 -45.48 18.26 -45.63
CA PRO A 8 -44.51 17.40 -44.95
C PRO A 8 -45.11 16.92 -43.62
N SER A 9 -45.16 15.60 -43.47
CA SER A 9 -45.62 14.90 -42.27
C SER A 9 -44.70 15.16 -41.07
N GLY A 10 -45.30 15.64 -39.99
CA GLY A 10 -44.94 15.28 -38.61
C GLY A 10 -43.58 15.77 -38.09
N ALA A 11 -43.56 16.97 -37.51
CA ALA A 11 -42.61 17.26 -36.44
C ALA A 11 -42.79 16.23 -35.30
N PRO A 12 -41.72 15.68 -34.70
CA PRO A 12 -41.84 14.76 -33.58
C PRO A 12 -42.50 15.49 -32.40
N ALA A 13 -43.53 14.87 -31.81
CA ALA A 13 -44.29 15.43 -30.70
C ALA A 13 -43.38 15.72 -29.48
N PRO A 14 -43.51 16.89 -28.81
CA PRO A 14 -42.81 17.19 -27.57
C PRO A 14 -43.53 16.48 -26.42
N GLY A 15 -43.13 15.23 -26.16
CA GLY A 15 -43.77 14.37 -25.17
C GLY A 15 -42.80 13.38 -24.54
N SER A 16 -41.59 13.83 -24.19
CA SER A 16 -40.65 13.07 -23.38
C SER A 16 -40.37 13.89 -22.14
N ALA A 17 -40.95 13.51 -20.99
CA ALA A 17 -40.53 14.02 -19.68
C ALA A 17 -39.00 14.12 -19.66
N SER A 18 -38.45 15.27 -19.30
CA SER A 18 -37.01 15.53 -19.31
C SER A 18 -36.32 14.54 -18.36
N LYS A 19 -35.85 13.42 -18.92
CA LYS A 19 -35.10 12.43 -18.14
C LYS A 19 -33.81 13.10 -17.70
N LEU A 20 -33.50 12.98 -16.40
CA LEU A 20 -32.20 13.41 -15.85
C LEU A 20 -31.08 12.85 -16.73
N PRO A 21 -30.12 13.67 -17.21
CA PRO A 21 -29.00 13.17 -18.00
C PRO A 21 -28.23 12.10 -17.22
N ALA A 22 -27.95 10.97 -17.85
CA ALA A 22 -27.21 9.85 -17.25
C ALA A 22 -25.85 10.31 -16.71
N THR A 23 -25.22 11.25 -17.39
CA THR A 23 -23.91 11.82 -17.04
C THR A 23 -23.97 12.76 -15.85
N LEU A 24 -25.06 13.52 -15.69
CA LEU A 24 -25.31 14.29 -14.47
C LEU A 24 -25.50 13.37 -13.27
N LEU A 25 -26.29 12.29 -13.43
CA LEU A 25 -26.43 11.29 -12.37
C LEU A 25 -25.08 10.68 -12.01
N LEU A 26 -24.29 10.22 -12.98
CA LEU A 26 -22.97 9.65 -12.74
C LEU A 26 -22.03 10.62 -12.02
N ALA A 27 -22.00 11.89 -12.42
CA ALA A 27 -21.19 12.92 -11.75
C ALA A 27 -21.60 13.13 -10.29
N VAL A 28 -22.90 13.16 -10.00
CA VAL A 28 -23.42 13.23 -8.62
C VAL A 28 -23.01 11.99 -7.81
N LEU A 29 -23.14 10.79 -8.39
CA LEU A 29 -22.71 9.56 -7.71
C LEU A 29 -21.22 9.55 -7.38
N ILE A 30 -20.38 9.96 -8.34
CA ILE A 30 -18.93 10.07 -8.11
C ILE A 30 -18.64 11.11 -7.03
N GLY A 31 -19.32 12.26 -7.02
CA GLY A 31 -19.19 13.27 -5.97
C GLY A 31 -19.54 12.73 -4.57
N ILE A 32 -20.62 11.96 -4.45
CA ILE A 32 -21.01 11.32 -3.18
C ILE A 32 -19.98 10.25 -2.79
N LEU A 33 -19.46 9.46 -3.74
CA LEU A 33 -18.40 8.49 -3.46
C LEU A 33 -17.11 9.18 -2.98
N ILE A 34 -16.71 10.30 -3.59
CA ILE A 34 -15.54 11.07 -3.12
C ILE A 34 -15.75 11.52 -1.67
N PHE A 35 -16.95 11.97 -1.32
CA PHE A 35 -17.29 12.33 0.05
C PHE A 35 -17.30 11.12 1.01
N ALA A 36 -17.89 10.00 0.60
CA ALA A 36 -17.97 8.79 1.41
C ALA A 36 -16.60 8.14 1.65
N PHE A 37 -15.68 8.24 0.68
CA PHE A 37 -14.32 7.70 0.76
C PHE A 37 -13.28 8.77 1.14
N ARG A 38 -13.72 9.94 1.63
CA ARG A 38 -12.87 11.13 1.82
C ARG A 38 -11.61 10.87 2.64
N ASP A 39 -11.68 10.08 3.71
CA ASP A 39 -10.54 9.85 4.60
C ASP A 39 -9.45 9.04 3.88
N SER A 40 -9.87 8.02 3.12
CA SER A 40 -8.96 7.16 2.34
C SER A 40 -8.35 7.90 1.15
N LEU A 41 -9.15 8.74 0.48
CA LEU A 41 -8.69 9.58 -0.63
C LEU A 41 -7.79 10.72 -0.15
N HIS A 42 -8.07 11.31 1.00
CA HIS A 42 -7.24 12.33 1.62
C HIS A 42 -5.88 11.76 2.04
N TRP A 43 -5.85 10.55 2.62
CA TRP A 43 -4.61 9.83 2.89
C TRP A 43 -3.79 9.65 1.61
N MET A 44 -4.44 9.16 0.55
CA MET A 44 -3.81 8.98 -0.76
C MET A 44 -3.23 10.30 -1.31
N TRP A 45 -3.99 11.40 -1.22
CA TRP A 45 -3.59 12.71 -1.73
C TRP A 45 -2.44 13.37 -0.95
N VAL A 46 -2.44 13.25 0.38
CA VAL A 46 -1.52 13.98 1.27
C VAL A 46 -0.29 13.15 1.66
N LYS A 47 -0.41 11.81 1.69
CA LYS A 47 0.66 10.92 2.15
C LYS A 47 1.27 10.12 1.01
N ASP A 48 0.44 9.55 0.13
CA ASP A 48 0.94 8.64 -0.88
C ASP A 48 1.44 9.37 -2.13
N TRP A 49 0.60 10.20 -2.75
CA TRP A 49 0.90 10.86 -4.00
C TRP A 49 2.06 11.88 -3.96
N PRO A 50 2.44 12.49 -2.82
CA PRO A 50 3.65 13.29 -2.75
C PRO A 50 4.96 12.48 -2.84
N ARG A 51 4.92 11.16 -2.64
CA ARG A 51 6.10 10.30 -2.77
C ARG A 51 6.60 10.27 -4.21
N ASP A 52 7.91 10.15 -4.37
CA ASP A 52 8.59 10.20 -5.68
C ASP A 52 8.10 9.13 -6.66
N GLU A 53 7.69 7.97 -6.16
CA GLU A 53 7.19 6.84 -6.94
C GLU A 53 5.74 7.04 -7.44
N TYR A 54 4.96 7.87 -6.75
CA TYR A 54 3.51 7.99 -6.93
C TYR A 54 3.04 9.39 -7.36
N ASN A 55 3.95 10.35 -7.55
CA ASN A 55 3.60 11.70 -8.01
C ASN A 55 2.80 11.74 -9.33
N HIS A 56 2.98 10.77 -10.21
CA HIS A 56 2.25 10.65 -11.48
C HIS A 56 0.76 10.37 -11.28
N CYS A 57 0.35 9.88 -10.09
CA CYS A 57 -1.02 9.51 -9.79
C CYS A 57 -2.00 10.68 -9.81
N TYR A 58 -1.53 11.92 -9.54
CA TYR A 58 -2.35 13.14 -9.68
C TYR A 58 -2.95 13.30 -11.08
N LEU A 59 -2.27 12.81 -12.13
CA LEU A 59 -2.70 12.94 -13.53
C LEU A 59 -3.68 11.83 -13.96
N ILE A 60 -3.75 10.72 -13.23
CA ILE A 60 -4.48 9.51 -13.65
C ILE A 60 -5.99 9.76 -13.85
N PRO A 61 -6.71 10.45 -12.95
CA PRO A 61 -8.14 10.73 -13.17
C PRO A 61 -8.41 11.53 -14.46
N PHE A 62 -7.53 12.50 -14.77
CA PHE A 62 -7.64 13.31 -15.98
C PHE A 62 -7.35 12.51 -17.25
N ILE A 63 -6.34 11.64 -17.21
CA ILE A 63 -6.02 10.74 -18.32
C ILE A 63 -7.15 9.71 -18.53
N ALA A 64 -7.74 9.18 -17.46
CA ALA A 64 -8.90 8.28 -17.57
C ALA A 64 -10.10 8.99 -18.22
N ALA A 65 -10.40 10.24 -17.83
CA ALA A 65 -11.43 11.05 -18.47
C ALA A 65 -11.12 11.32 -19.95
N PHE A 66 -9.87 11.63 -20.28
CA PHE A 66 -9.40 11.76 -21.67
C PHE A 66 -9.60 10.47 -22.46
N LEU A 67 -9.22 9.31 -21.92
CA LEU A 67 -9.41 8.01 -22.57
C LEU A 67 -10.90 7.71 -22.83
N ILE A 68 -11.79 8.08 -21.91
CA ILE A 68 -13.25 8.01 -22.13
C ILE A 68 -13.67 8.95 -23.28
N ALA A 69 -13.16 10.18 -23.30
CA ALA A 69 -13.48 11.15 -24.35
C ALA A 69 -13.06 10.68 -25.75
N THR A 70 -11.91 10.00 -25.89
CA THR A 70 -11.48 9.41 -27.18
C THR A 70 -12.45 8.36 -27.74
N ARG A 71 -13.33 7.81 -26.91
CA ARG A 71 -14.34 6.79 -27.27
C ARG A 71 -15.74 7.35 -27.43
N SER A 72 -15.95 8.65 -27.23
CA SER A 72 -17.28 9.29 -27.25
C SER A 72 -18.09 9.03 -28.52
N ARG A 73 -17.49 9.06 -29.72
CA ARG A 73 -18.19 8.73 -30.98
C ARG A 73 -18.66 7.28 -31.03
N GLU A 74 -17.85 6.34 -30.55
CA GLU A 74 -18.23 4.93 -30.46
C GLU A 74 -19.32 4.71 -29.41
N LEU A 75 -19.25 5.45 -28.30
CA LEU A 75 -20.28 5.43 -27.25
C LEU A 75 -21.63 5.97 -27.73
N ALA A 76 -21.65 6.88 -28.70
CA ALA A 76 -22.88 7.37 -29.32
C ALA A 76 -23.60 6.28 -30.12
N ALA A 77 -22.87 5.30 -30.65
CA ALA A 77 -23.41 4.22 -31.48
C ALA A 77 -23.90 3.01 -30.67
N VAL A 78 -23.66 2.98 -29.36
CA VAL A 78 -23.99 1.84 -28.48
C VAL A 78 -25.11 2.23 -27.51
N PRO A 79 -26.08 1.34 -27.24
CA PRO A 79 -27.16 1.61 -26.29
C PRO A 79 -26.65 1.64 -24.84
N TRP A 80 -27.28 2.48 -24.02
CA TRP A 80 -26.97 2.62 -22.59
C TRP A 80 -28.13 2.11 -21.74
N PRO A 81 -28.32 0.79 -21.63
CA PRO A 81 -29.46 0.21 -20.91
C PRO A 81 -29.37 0.35 -19.39
N GLY A 82 -28.18 0.68 -18.85
CA GLY A 82 -27.87 0.49 -17.44
C GLY A 82 -27.86 -0.99 -17.06
N SER A 83 -27.34 -1.33 -15.88
CA SER A 83 -27.34 -2.72 -15.40
C SER A 83 -27.35 -2.82 -13.88
N LEU A 84 -28.23 -3.66 -13.35
CA LEU A 84 -28.25 -3.96 -11.90
C LEU A 84 -26.97 -4.67 -11.42
N ALA A 85 -26.15 -5.23 -12.32
CA ALA A 85 -24.83 -5.73 -11.94
C ALA A 85 -23.95 -4.65 -11.29
N GLY A 86 -24.15 -3.37 -11.66
CA GLY A 86 -23.44 -2.25 -11.06
C GLY A 86 -23.76 -2.06 -9.57
N LEU A 87 -24.96 -2.45 -9.11
CA LEU A 87 -25.33 -2.42 -7.70
C LEU A 87 -24.40 -3.30 -6.87
N TRP A 88 -24.11 -4.52 -7.32
CA TRP A 88 -23.25 -5.45 -6.60
C TRP A 88 -21.81 -4.93 -6.48
N LEU A 89 -21.30 -4.27 -7.51
CA LEU A 89 -19.99 -3.61 -7.47
C LEU A 89 -19.99 -2.41 -6.51
N VAL A 90 -21.06 -1.61 -6.47
CA VAL A 90 -21.21 -0.53 -5.47
C VAL A 90 -21.21 -1.10 -4.06
N LEU A 91 -22.03 -2.14 -3.80
CA LEU A 91 -22.09 -2.79 -2.48
C LEU A 91 -20.74 -3.40 -2.08
N LEU A 92 -20.02 -4.02 -3.03
CA LEU A 92 -18.66 -4.51 -2.81
C LEU A 92 -17.69 -3.36 -2.48
N GLY A 93 -17.79 -2.22 -3.18
CA GLY A 93 -16.98 -1.05 -2.88
C GLY A 93 -17.21 -0.50 -1.47
N PHE A 94 -18.47 -0.40 -1.02
CA PHE A 94 -18.80 -0.01 0.36
C PHE A 94 -18.39 -1.07 1.40
N LEU A 95 -18.46 -2.36 1.06
CA LEU A 95 -17.93 -3.42 1.91
C LEU A 95 -16.42 -3.27 2.09
N LEU A 96 -15.68 -3.01 1.01
CA LEU A 96 -14.24 -2.76 1.08
C LEU A 96 -13.91 -1.47 1.84
N LEU A 97 -14.72 -0.41 1.72
CA LEU A 97 -14.61 0.79 2.55
C LEU A 97 -14.75 0.44 4.04
N LEU A 98 -15.78 -0.32 4.40
CA LEU A 98 -16.00 -0.76 5.78
C LEU A 98 -14.82 -1.59 6.30
N LEU A 99 -14.33 -2.54 5.50
CA LEU A 99 -13.16 -3.36 5.85
C LEU A 99 -11.91 -2.49 6.05
N GLY A 100 -11.61 -1.60 5.11
CA GLY A 100 -10.43 -0.74 5.17
C GLY A 100 -10.45 0.23 6.35
N SER A 101 -11.59 0.89 6.59
CA SER A 101 -11.75 1.84 7.69
C SER A 101 -11.67 1.17 9.07
N LEU A 102 -12.23 -0.03 9.23
CA LEU A 102 -12.20 -0.75 10.50
C LEU A 102 -10.92 -1.54 10.74
N SER A 103 -10.14 -1.88 9.71
CA SER A 103 -8.86 -2.61 9.84
C SER A 103 -7.61 -1.70 9.86
N SER A 104 -7.78 -0.38 9.68
CA SER A 104 -6.69 0.57 9.45
C SER A 104 -5.83 0.27 8.23
N ILE A 105 -6.44 -0.28 7.17
CA ILE A 105 -5.77 -0.53 5.89
C ILE A 105 -6.44 0.31 4.82
N PHE A 106 -5.97 1.55 4.65
CA PHE A 106 -6.54 2.50 3.69
C PHE A 106 -6.52 1.99 2.25
N THR A 107 -5.49 1.22 1.87
CA THR A 107 -5.37 0.63 0.53
C THR A 107 -6.58 -0.21 0.13
N ILE A 108 -7.19 -0.95 1.07
CA ILE A 108 -8.41 -1.73 0.79
C ILE A 108 -9.58 -0.81 0.46
N ALA A 109 -9.77 0.27 1.23
CA ALA A 109 -10.81 1.26 0.99
C ALA A 109 -10.57 2.03 -0.32
N GLN A 110 -9.31 2.32 -0.68
CA GLN A 110 -8.93 2.94 -1.96
C GLN A 110 -9.31 2.05 -3.16
N TYR A 111 -9.03 0.74 -3.10
CA TYR A 111 -9.53 -0.21 -4.12
C TYR A 111 -11.07 -0.33 -4.10
N GLY A 112 -11.68 -0.19 -2.92
CA GLY A 112 -13.13 -0.07 -2.76
C GLY A 112 -13.73 1.12 -3.53
N PHE A 113 -13.06 2.28 -3.52
CA PHE A 113 -13.48 3.46 -4.27
C PHE A 113 -13.50 3.19 -5.77
N ILE A 114 -12.43 2.60 -6.32
CA ILE A 114 -12.36 2.23 -7.74
C ILE A 114 -13.48 1.24 -8.08
N THR A 115 -13.69 0.22 -7.24
CA THR A 115 -14.73 -0.78 -7.44
C THR A 115 -16.13 -0.15 -7.45
N ALA A 116 -16.40 0.80 -6.55
CA ALA A 116 -17.66 1.55 -6.51
C ALA A 116 -17.84 2.43 -7.76
N VAL A 117 -16.78 3.11 -8.23
CA VAL A 117 -16.79 3.89 -9.47
C VAL A 117 -17.14 2.99 -10.66
N TRP A 118 -16.49 1.83 -10.79
CA TRP A 118 -16.85 0.84 -11.81
C TRP A 118 -18.33 0.42 -11.71
N GLY A 119 -18.82 0.20 -10.48
CA GLY A 119 -20.23 -0.08 -10.22
C GLY A 119 -21.18 1.02 -10.71
N CYS A 120 -20.85 2.29 -10.47
CA CYS A 120 -21.62 3.42 -10.98
C CYS A 120 -21.63 3.49 -12.52
N PHE A 121 -20.48 3.27 -13.17
CA PHE A 121 -20.42 3.20 -14.64
C PHE A 121 -21.28 2.06 -15.18
N VAL A 122 -21.20 0.85 -14.62
CA VAL A 122 -22.03 -0.30 -15.03
C VAL A 122 -23.52 -0.05 -14.75
N ALA A 123 -23.87 0.58 -13.63
CA ALA A 123 -25.25 0.89 -13.27
C ALA A 123 -25.89 1.92 -14.21
N VAL A 124 -25.15 2.98 -14.55
CA VAL A 124 -25.65 4.10 -15.34
C VAL A 124 -25.52 3.84 -16.84
N TRP A 125 -24.37 3.36 -17.32
CA TRP A 125 -24.10 3.17 -18.76
C TRP A 125 -24.43 1.75 -19.23
N GLY A 126 -24.30 0.74 -18.37
CA GLY A 126 -24.49 -0.66 -18.73
C GLY A 126 -23.25 -1.29 -19.39
N TRP A 127 -23.23 -2.62 -19.45
CA TRP A 127 -22.10 -3.39 -19.99
C TRP A 127 -21.68 -3.04 -21.43
N PRO A 128 -22.58 -2.78 -22.39
CA PRO A 128 -22.19 -2.47 -23.76
C PRO A 128 -21.26 -1.24 -23.84
N ALA A 129 -21.63 -0.15 -23.15
CA ALA A 129 -20.84 1.07 -23.09
C ALA A 129 -19.57 0.90 -22.23
N VAL A 130 -19.67 0.24 -21.07
CA VAL A 130 -18.51 0.01 -20.18
C VAL A 130 -17.43 -0.84 -20.86
N LYS A 131 -17.79 -1.84 -21.68
CA LYS A 131 -16.82 -2.63 -22.47
C LYS A 131 -16.02 -1.79 -23.48
N LEU A 132 -16.48 -0.61 -23.87
CA LEU A 132 -15.68 0.29 -24.72
C LEU A 132 -14.66 1.10 -23.92
N VAL A 133 -14.98 1.44 -22.68
CA VAL A 133 -14.16 2.31 -21.81
C VAL A 133 -13.48 1.58 -20.66
N TRP A 134 -13.60 0.26 -20.56
CA TRP A 134 -12.96 -0.52 -19.50
C TRP A 134 -11.46 -0.23 -19.34
N PRO A 135 -10.66 0.03 -20.40
CA PRO A 135 -9.24 0.34 -20.20
C PRO A 135 -9.06 1.67 -19.46
N ALA A 136 -9.94 2.65 -19.67
CA ALA A 136 -9.93 3.92 -18.95
C ALA A 136 -10.31 3.75 -17.48
N LEU A 137 -11.31 2.89 -17.20
CA LEU A 137 -11.70 2.57 -15.82
C LEU A 137 -10.63 1.75 -15.10
N PHE A 138 -9.95 0.84 -15.81
CA PHE A 138 -8.80 0.10 -15.29
C PHE A 138 -7.61 1.00 -15.03
N TYR A 139 -7.42 2.05 -15.84
CA TYR A 139 -6.35 3.00 -15.63
C TYR A 139 -6.37 3.65 -14.24
N LEU A 140 -7.57 3.81 -13.64
CA LEU A 140 -7.71 4.31 -12.27
C LEU A 140 -6.99 3.44 -11.23
N VAL A 141 -6.77 2.15 -11.49
CA VAL A 141 -6.03 1.25 -10.59
C VAL A 141 -4.61 1.75 -10.32
N PHE A 142 -3.96 2.36 -11.31
CA PHE A 142 -2.60 2.91 -11.15
C PHE A 142 -2.53 4.12 -10.20
N MET A 143 -3.66 4.71 -9.80
CA MET A 143 -3.65 5.81 -8.83
C MET A 143 -3.59 5.33 -7.38
N VAL A 144 -3.84 4.03 -7.14
CA VAL A 144 -3.82 3.43 -5.81
C VAL A 144 -2.45 2.80 -5.59
N PRO A 145 -1.72 3.21 -4.54
CA PRO A 145 -0.45 2.60 -4.18
C PRO A 145 -0.56 1.10 -3.94
N LEU A 146 0.54 0.38 -4.11
CA LEU A 146 0.59 -1.01 -3.71
C LEU A 146 0.52 -1.11 -2.18
N PRO A 147 -0.06 -2.19 -1.63
CA PRO A 147 0.01 -2.45 -0.20
C PRO A 147 1.47 -2.52 0.28
N ASP A 148 1.78 -1.91 1.43
CA ASP A 148 3.15 -1.76 1.95
C ASP A 148 3.96 -3.07 1.97
N PHE A 149 3.33 -4.18 2.36
CA PHE A 149 4.01 -5.49 2.41
C PHE A 149 4.48 -5.96 1.03
N LEU A 150 3.76 -5.59 -0.03
CA LEU A 150 4.09 -5.94 -1.40
C LEU A 150 5.16 -4.98 -1.93
N GLU A 151 5.05 -3.69 -1.60
CA GLU A 151 6.06 -2.68 -1.92
C GLU A 151 7.42 -3.07 -1.33
N VAL A 152 7.51 -3.35 -0.02
CA VAL A 152 8.77 -3.76 0.64
C VAL A 152 9.37 -5.03 0.01
N LYS A 153 8.55 -6.03 -0.32
CA LYS A 153 9.01 -7.25 -0.99
C LYS A 153 9.53 -6.98 -2.40
N LEU A 154 8.83 -6.13 -3.16
CA LEU A 154 9.25 -5.72 -4.49
C LEU A 154 10.56 -4.92 -4.42
N THR A 155 10.67 -3.95 -3.50
CA THR A 155 11.88 -3.18 -3.25
C THR A 155 13.08 -4.10 -3.03
N ALA A 156 12.99 -5.01 -2.05
CA ALA A 156 14.08 -5.92 -1.73
C ALA A 156 14.45 -6.84 -2.90
N GLY A 157 13.45 -7.40 -3.60
CA GLY A 157 13.68 -8.27 -4.75
C GLY A 157 14.31 -7.56 -5.94
N LEU A 158 13.83 -6.36 -6.27
CA LEU A 158 14.33 -5.57 -7.39
C LEU A 158 15.72 -4.98 -7.11
N GLN A 159 16.03 -4.62 -5.86
CA GLN A 159 17.37 -4.21 -5.45
C GLN A 159 18.38 -5.33 -5.67
N LEU A 160 18.09 -6.54 -5.19
CA LEU A 160 19.00 -7.67 -5.34
C LEU A 160 19.24 -7.99 -6.82
N LEU A 161 18.15 -8.04 -7.61
CA LEU A 161 18.24 -8.29 -9.05
C LEU A 161 19.03 -7.20 -9.77
N SER A 162 18.76 -5.93 -9.48
CA SER A 162 19.44 -4.80 -10.12
C SER A 162 20.92 -4.73 -9.72
N THR A 163 21.24 -5.10 -8.48
CA THR A 163 22.63 -5.20 -7.99
C THR A 163 23.39 -6.28 -8.74
N GLN A 164 22.81 -7.49 -8.89
CA GLN A 164 23.45 -8.59 -9.62
C GLN A 164 23.74 -8.24 -11.08
N ILE A 165 22.79 -7.61 -11.77
CA ILE A 165 22.95 -7.18 -13.16
C ILE A 165 23.95 -6.00 -13.23
N GLY A 166 23.88 -5.04 -12.31
CA GLY A 166 24.82 -3.92 -12.23
C GLY A 166 26.26 -4.38 -12.01
N VAL A 167 26.48 -5.36 -11.14
CA VAL A 167 27.79 -6.01 -10.94
C VAL A 167 28.27 -6.71 -12.21
N ALA A 168 27.37 -7.35 -12.97
CA ALA A 168 27.75 -7.92 -14.26
C ALA A 168 28.23 -6.84 -15.25
N VAL A 169 27.62 -5.65 -15.25
CA VAL A 169 28.07 -4.48 -16.04
C VAL A 169 29.45 -4.01 -15.59
N ILE A 170 29.71 -3.92 -14.27
CA ILE A 170 31.01 -3.53 -13.71
C ILE A 170 32.10 -4.53 -14.12
N ARG A 171 31.83 -5.83 -13.99
CA ARG A 171 32.75 -6.91 -14.40
C ARG A 171 33.03 -6.87 -15.90
N LEU A 172 32.03 -6.56 -16.72
CA LEU A 172 32.19 -6.41 -18.16
C LEU A 172 33.13 -5.25 -18.52
N ALA A 173 33.17 -4.20 -17.70
CA ALA A 173 34.10 -3.07 -17.83
C ALA A 173 35.53 -3.39 -17.32
N GLY A 174 35.78 -4.62 -16.84
CA GLY A 174 37.10 -5.04 -16.35
C GLY A 174 37.43 -4.60 -14.93
N VAL A 175 36.46 -4.08 -14.19
CA VAL A 175 36.64 -3.62 -12.80
C VAL A 175 36.46 -4.80 -11.83
N PRO A 176 37.45 -5.11 -10.97
CA PRO A 176 37.29 -6.11 -9.92
C PRO A 176 36.20 -5.70 -8.92
N VAL A 177 35.24 -6.60 -8.68
CA VAL A 177 34.10 -6.30 -7.81
C VAL A 177 33.59 -7.56 -7.09
N PHE A 178 33.40 -7.41 -5.78
CA PHE A 178 32.77 -8.40 -4.92
C PHE A 178 31.36 -7.93 -4.53
N VAL A 179 30.42 -8.86 -4.36
CA VAL A 179 29.04 -8.53 -4.01
C VAL A 179 28.53 -9.46 -2.94
N GLU A 180 27.95 -8.89 -1.89
CA GLU A 180 27.31 -9.61 -0.80
C GLU A 180 25.96 -8.95 -0.49
N GLY A 181 24.86 -9.63 -0.85
CA GLY A 181 23.53 -9.04 -0.81
C GLY A 181 23.41 -7.80 -1.69
N ASN A 182 23.16 -6.64 -1.07
CA ASN A 182 23.03 -5.33 -1.73
C ASN A 182 24.29 -4.45 -1.55
N LEU A 183 25.38 -5.00 -1.00
CA LEU A 183 26.66 -4.30 -0.85
C LEU A 183 27.59 -4.66 -2.01
N ILE A 184 28.05 -3.65 -2.73
CA ILE A 184 29.02 -3.77 -3.82
C ILE A 184 30.37 -3.28 -3.30
N ASP A 185 31.36 -4.17 -3.25
CA ASP A 185 32.71 -3.87 -2.78
C ASP A 185 33.68 -3.78 -3.96
N LEU A 186 34.26 -2.59 -4.15
CA LEU A 186 35.24 -2.26 -5.19
C LEU A 186 36.68 -2.23 -4.62
N GLY A 187 36.90 -2.77 -3.42
CA GLY A 187 38.17 -2.81 -2.70
C GLY A 187 38.44 -1.52 -1.94
N SER A 188 38.62 -0.40 -2.64
CA SER A 188 38.87 0.91 -2.01
C SER A 188 37.59 1.63 -1.58
N TYR A 189 36.43 1.16 -2.03
CA TYR A 189 35.14 1.80 -1.77
C TYR A 189 34.02 0.76 -1.70
N GLN A 190 33.06 0.97 -0.80
CA GLN A 190 31.88 0.13 -0.65
C GLN A 190 30.62 0.92 -0.97
N LEU A 191 29.84 0.43 -1.93
CA LEU A 191 28.57 1.00 -2.36
C LEU A 191 27.42 0.14 -1.84
N ALA A 192 26.64 0.67 -0.90
CA ALA A 192 25.38 0.06 -0.50
C ALA A 192 24.26 0.53 -1.43
N VAL A 193 23.55 -0.40 -2.06
CA VAL A 193 22.39 -0.10 -2.89
C VAL A 193 21.20 0.23 -1.97
N ALA A 194 21.03 1.52 -1.68
CA ALA A 194 19.96 2.04 -0.84
C ALA A 194 18.56 1.85 -1.48
N GLU A 195 17.50 2.06 -0.69
CA GLU A 195 16.10 1.93 -1.12
C GLU A 195 15.76 2.75 -2.37
N ALA A 196 16.35 3.94 -2.49
CA ALA A 196 16.23 4.81 -3.66
C ALA A 196 16.72 4.18 -4.98
N CYS A 197 17.53 3.11 -4.91
CA CYS A 197 18.05 2.38 -6.07
C CYS A 197 17.25 1.11 -6.39
N SER A 198 16.07 0.90 -5.78
CA SER A 198 15.17 -0.21 -6.11
C SER A 198 14.59 -0.14 -7.53
N GLY A 199 14.57 1.05 -8.13
CA GLY A 199 13.98 1.31 -9.44
C GLY A 199 12.47 1.55 -9.42
N LEU A 200 11.81 1.46 -8.25
CA LEU A 200 10.36 1.68 -8.13
C LEU A 200 9.92 3.09 -8.56
N ARG A 201 10.76 4.10 -8.28
CA ARG A 201 10.60 5.50 -8.72
C ARG A 201 10.35 5.65 -10.22
N TYR A 202 10.87 4.74 -11.03
CA TYR A 202 10.68 4.75 -12.48
C TYR A 202 9.68 3.68 -12.93
N LEU A 203 9.62 2.56 -12.21
CA LEU A 203 8.80 1.41 -12.58
C LEU A 203 7.31 1.76 -12.56
N PHE A 204 6.81 2.37 -11.48
CA PHE A 204 5.38 2.66 -11.37
C PHE A 204 4.90 3.69 -12.40
N PRO A 205 5.58 4.86 -12.56
CA PRO A 205 5.20 5.80 -13.62
C PRO A 205 5.33 5.18 -15.01
N LEU A 206 6.37 4.38 -15.29
CA LEU A 206 6.57 3.77 -16.60
C LEU A 206 5.54 2.67 -16.88
N MET A 207 5.12 1.90 -15.89
CA MET A 207 4.03 0.92 -16.04
C MET A 207 2.71 1.62 -16.36
N SER A 208 2.40 2.70 -15.64
CA SER A 208 1.22 3.53 -15.90
C SER A 208 1.28 4.11 -17.33
N PHE A 209 2.39 4.74 -17.69
CA PHE A 209 2.61 5.28 -19.04
C PHE A 209 2.60 4.20 -20.13
N GLY A 210 3.17 3.03 -19.86
CA GLY A 210 3.18 1.88 -20.76
C GLY A 210 1.78 1.33 -21.00
N PHE A 211 0.93 1.29 -19.96
CA PHE A 211 -0.48 0.93 -20.12
C PHE A 211 -1.22 1.99 -20.94
N LEU A 212 -1.01 3.28 -20.68
CA LEU A 212 -1.56 4.37 -21.47
C LEU A 212 -1.19 4.22 -22.96
N CYS A 213 0.10 4.00 -23.24
CA CYS A 213 0.60 3.75 -24.58
C CYS A 213 -0.07 2.54 -25.21
N ALA A 214 -0.17 1.42 -24.48
CA ALA A 214 -0.84 0.21 -24.94
C ALA A 214 -2.33 0.44 -25.25
N VAL A 215 -3.03 1.30 -24.51
CA VAL A 215 -4.44 1.65 -24.79
C VAL A 215 -4.59 2.52 -26.03
N LEU A 216 -3.71 3.51 -26.22
CA LEU A 216 -3.74 4.40 -27.38
C LEU A 216 -3.23 3.72 -28.66
N PHE A 217 -2.42 2.67 -28.52
CA PHE A 217 -1.83 1.94 -29.63
C PHE A 217 -2.85 1.00 -30.30
N GLN A 218 -3.25 1.35 -31.52
CA GLN A 218 -4.12 0.58 -32.41
C GLN A 218 -3.38 -0.62 -33.02
N ALA A 219 -3.11 -1.61 -32.16
CA ALA A 219 -2.39 -2.83 -32.50
C ALA A 219 -3.11 -4.08 -31.95
N PRO A 220 -2.78 -5.28 -32.45
CA PRO A 220 -3.26 -6.54 -31.86
C PRO A 220 -2.95 -6.62 -30.36
N ALA A 221 -3.79 -7.34 -29.61
CA ALA A 221 -3.68 -7.44 -28.16
C ALA A 221 -2.29 -7.91 -27.69
N TRP A 222 -1.64 -8.80 -28.44
CA TRP A 222 -0.29 -9.28 -28.10
C TRP A 222 0.78 -8.20 -28.22
N GLN A 223 0.71 -7.30 -29.23
CA GLN A 223 1.66 -6.17 -29.35
C GLN A 223 1.47 -5.18 -28.21
N ARG A 224 0.21 -4.90 -27.87
CA ARG A 224 -0.15 -4.04 -26.74
C ARG A 224 0.33 -4.63 -25.41
N ALA A 225 0.20 -5.95 -25.25
CA ALA A 225 0.71 -6.67 -24.08
C ALA A 225 2.23 -6.61 -23.99
N ILE A 226 2.97 -6.79 -25.10
CA ILE A 226 4.44 -6.66 -25.09
C ILE A 226 4.85 -5.26 -24.67
N VAL A 227 4.28 -4.20 -25.27
CA VAL A 227 4.59 -2.80 -24.92
C VAL A 227 4.31 -2.51 -23.45
N PHE A 228 3.23 -3.04 -22.89
CA PHE A 228 2.94 -2.85 -21.46
C PHE A 228 3.91 -3.66 -20.58
N LEU A 229 4.07 -4.95 -20.86
CA LEU A 229 4.86 -5.86 -20.03
C LEU A 229 6.37 -5.60 -20.12
N SER A 230 6.85 -4.97 -21.20
CA SER A 230 8.27 -4.59 -21.36
C SER A 230 8.68 -3.48 -20.41
N SER A 231 7.74 -2.66 -19.90
CA SER A 231 8.04 -1.60 -18.93
C SER A 231 8.76 -2.12 -17.67
N VAL A 232 8.43 -3.34 -17.22
CA VAL A 232 9.05 -3.97 -16.04
C VAL A 232 10.53 -4.33 -16.29
N PRO A 233 10.88 -5.23 -17.23
CA PRO A 233 12.28 -5.58 -17.49
C PRO A 233 13.08 -4.38 -17.98
N LEU A 234 12.49 -3.46 -18.74
CA LEU A 234 13.15 -2.24 -19.19
C LEU A 234 13.62 -1.39 -18.01
N THR A 235 12.75 -1.18 -17.01
CA THR A 235 13.12 -0.41 -15.81
C THR A 235 14.21 -1.11 -15.01
N VAL A 236 14.09 -2.42 -14.81
CA VAL A 236 15.10 -3.20 -14.08
C VAL A 236 16.46 -3.11 -14.78
N LEU A 237 16.50 -3.31 -16.09
CA LEU A 237 17.74 -3.24 -16.87
C LEU A 237 18.36 -1.85 -16.82
N MET A 238 17.56 -0.80 -17.05
CA MET A 238 18.06 0.57 -17.04
C MET A 238 18.52 1.02 -15.64
N ASN A 239 17.83 0.60 -14.59
CA ASN A 239 18.27 0.81 -13.21
C ASN A 239 19.58 0.05 -12.91
N SER A 240 19.72 -1.18 -13.42
CA SER A 240 20.95 -1.96 -13.28
C SER A 240 22.14 -1.31 -13.99
N VAL A 241 21.92 -0.78 -15.20
CA VAL A 241 22.92 -0.03 -15.96
C VAL A 241 23.34 1.23 -15.20
N ARG A 242 22.40 1.94 -14.56
CA ARG A 242 22.70 3.07 -13.69
C ARG A 242 23.60 2.66 -12.51
N ILE A 243 23.23 1.59 -11.78
CA ILE A 243 24.03 1.08 -10.65
C ILE A 243 25.44 0.71 -11.12
N GLY A 244 25.55 -0.03 -12.24
CA GLY A 244 26.83 -0.42 -12.80
C GLY A 244 27.67 0.79 -13.25
N GLY A 245 27.03 1.78 -13.88
CA GLY A 245 27.68 3.03 -14.30
C GLY A 245 28.24 3.83 -13.12
N ILE A 246 27.51 3.90 -12.01
CA ILE A 246 27.99 4.52 -10.76
C ILE A 246 29.22 3.76 -10.24
N GLY A 247 29.17 2.42 -10.18
CA GLY A 247 30.29 1.62 -9.71
C GLY A 247 31.55 1.79 -10.57
N ILE A 248 31.41 1.84 -11.90
CA ILE A 248 32.52 2.09 -12.82
C ILE A 248 33.11 3.49 -12.61
N LEU A 249 32.25 4.51 -12.48
CA LEU A 249 32.68 5.90 -12.31
C LEU A 249 33.46 6.07 -11.01
N VAL A 250 32.93 5.55 -9.89
CA VAL A 250 33.60 5.59 -8.58
C VAL A 250 34.95 4.88 -8.62
N SER A 251 35.02 3.72 -9.30
CA SER A 251 36.27 2.95 -9.41
C SER A 251 37.36 3.64 -10.23
N LEU A 252 36.98 4.37 -11.29
CA LEU A 252 37.95 4.99 -12.21
C LEU A 252 38.35 6.41 -11.79
N TYR A 253 37.43 7.17 -11.20
CA TYR A 253 37.58 8.61 -10.99
C TYR A 253 37.48 9.06 -9.53
N GLY A 254 37.20 8.15 -8.60
CA GLY A 254 37.01 8.47 -7.18
C GLY A 254 35.64 9.07 -6.85
N SER A 255 35.35 9.23 -5.55
CA SER A 255 34.03 9.59 -5.04
C SER A 255 33.59 11.02 -5.35
N GLU A 256 34.52 11.98 -5.49
CA GLU A 256 34.20 13.39 -5.78
C GLU A 256 33.50 13.60 -7.13
N GLN A 257 33.89 12.83 -8.16
CA GLN A 257 33.26 12.92 -9.49
C GLN A 257 31.97 12.11 -9.58
N ALA A 258 31.77 11.16 -8.66
CA ALA A 258 30.54 10.42 -8.56
C ALA A 258 29.39 11.28 -8.04
N GLU A 259 29.61 12.19 -7.08
CA GLU A 259 28.54 13.07 -6.56
C GLU A 259 27.88 13.95 -7.63
N GLY A 260 28.66 14.55 -8.53
CA GLY A 260 28.12 15.36 -9.64
C GLY A 260 27.31 14.52 -10.65
N PHE A 261 27.82 13.35 -11.04
CA PHE A 261 27.10 12.42 -11.91
C PHE A 261 25.86 11.83 -11.23
N LEU A 262 25.91 11.56 -9.92
CA LEU A 262 24.79 11.06 -9.13
C LEU A 262 23.62 12.05 -9.10
N HIS A 263 23.91 13.35 -9.06
CA HIS A 263 22.91 14.42 -9.15
C HIS A 263 22.32 14.59 -10.56
N ASP A 264 23.10 14.45 -11.65
CA ASP A 264 22.57 14.57 -13.01
C ASP A 264 21.82 13.30 -13.50
N PHE A 265 22.25 12.11 -13.05
CA PHE A 265 21.59 10.82 -13.27
C PHE A 265 20.56 10.46 -12.17
N GLU A 266 20.02 11.47 -11.47
CA GLU A 266 19.10 11.33 -10.32
C GLU A 266 17.79 10.59 -10.63
N GLY A 267 17.47 10.38 -11.91
CA GLY A 267 16.42 9.46 -12.31
C GLY A 267 15.64 9.83 -13.54
N TRP A 268 15.50 11.13 -13.81
CA TRP A 268 14.76 11.61 -14.97
C TRP A 268 15.40 11.14 -16.29
N VAL A 269 16.74 11.07 -16.36
CA VAL A 269 17.47 10.54 -17.53
C VAL A 269 17.11 9.07 -17.79
N VAL A 270 17.12 8.25 -16.73
CA VAL A 270 16.75 6.82 -16.80
C VAL A 270 15.30 6.67 -17.26
N PHE A 271 14.39 7.45 -16.69
CA PHE A 271 12.99 7.46 -17.09
C PHE A 271 12.81 7.87 -18.57
N MET A 272 13.46 8.94 -19.03
CA MET A 272 13.40 9.39 -20.41
C MET A 272 14.00 8.36 -21.38
N ALA A 273 15.09 7.68 -21.00
CA ALA A 273 15.66 6.59 -21.77
C ALA A 273 14.69 5.40 -21.87
N CYS A 274 14.04 5.01 -20.76
CA CYS A 274 12.99 3.99 -20.77
C CYS A 274 11.84 4.39 -21.70
N VAL A 275 11.35 5.63 -21.64
CA VAL A 275 10.29 6.13 -22.53
C VAL A 275 10.74 6.08 -23.99
N ALA A 276 11.97 6.48 -24.30
CA ALA A 276 12.51 6.42 -25.66
C ALA A 276 12.59 4.98 -26.19
N ILE A 277 13.05 4.02 -25.37
CA ILE A 277 13.11 2.60 -25.72
C ILE A 277 11.69 2.04 -25.91
N LEU A 278 10.74 2.41 -25.06
CA LEU A 278 9.33 2.04 -25.21
C LEU A 278 8.75 2.53 -26.55
N PHE A 279 9.02 3.79 -26.93
CA PHE A 279 8.61 4.32 -28.24
C PHE A 279 9.32 3.62 -29.41
N LEU A 280 10.57 3.20 -29.24
CA LEU A 280 11.29 2.40 -30.23
C LEU A 280 10.63 1.03 -30.41
N GLU A 281 10.27 0.36 -29.31
CA GLU A 281 9.53 -0.90 -29.34
C GLU A 281 8.18 -0.74 -30.05
N MET A 282 7.41 0.30 -29.71
CA MET A 282 6.15 0.61 -30.40
C MET A 282 6.35 0.88 -31.88
N THR A 283 7.43 1.57 -32.26
CA THR A 283 7.79 1.83 -33.66
C THR A 283 8.11 0.54 -34.40
N LEU A 284 8.87 -0.36 -33.77
CA LEU A 284 9.19 -1.67 -34.32
C LEU A 284 7.92 -2.52 -34.50
N MET A 285 7.06 -2.58 -33.48
CA MET A 285 5.79 -3.30 -33.53
C MET A 285 4.85 -2.75 -34.60
N ALA A 286 4.78 -1.42 -34.74
CA ALA A 286 4.00 -0.77 -35.79
C ALA A 286 4.51 -1.14 -37.19
N ARG A 287 5.84 -1.18 -37.38
CA ARG A 287 6.48 -1.59 -38.64
C ARG A 287 6.21 -3.06 -38.97
N LEU A 288 6.25 -3.96 -37.98
CA LEU A 288 5.89 -5.37 -38.15
C LEU A 288 4.43 -5.53 -38.61
N SER A 289 3.55 -4.62 -38.19
CA SER A 289 2.15 -4.54 -38.64
C SER A 289 1.95 -3.73 -39.93
N GLY A 290 3.02 -3.31 -40.62
CA GLY A 290 2.97 -2.55 -41.87
C GLY A 290 2.48 -1.10 -41.74
N ARG A 291 2.50 -0.51 -40.53
CA ARG A 291 1.98 0.83 -40.24
C ARG A 291 3.07 1.75 -39.68
N ARG A 292 2.87 3.07 -39.79
CA ARG A 292 3.69 4.09 -39.10
C ARG A 292 3.13 4.32 -37.70
N LEU A 293 4.00 4.49 -36.70
CA LEU A 293 3.62 4.69 -35.29
C LEU A 293 2.54 5.77 -35.11
N LEU A 294 2.76 6.97 -35.66
CA LEU A 294 1.82 8.10 -35.53
C LEU A 294 0.41 7.79 -36.07
N ARG A 295 0.29 6.97 -37.11
CA ARG A 295 -1.03 6.54 -37.64
C ARG A 295 -1.66 5.42 -36.82
N SER A 296 -0.86 4.71 -36.03
CA SER A 296 -1.31 3.66 -35.12
C SER A 296 -1.70 4.20 -33.75
N LEU A 297 -1.48 5.48 -33.44
CA LEU A 297 -1.89 6.09 -32.18
C LEU A 297 -3.26 6.75 -32.32
N ARG A 298 -4.21 6.37 -31.47
CA ARG A 298 -5.53 7.01 -31.41
C ARG A 298 -5.47 8.27 -30.55
N MET A 299 -5.21 9.41 -31.15
CA MET A 299 -5.26 10.71 -30.45
C MET A 299 -6.44 11.58 -30.89
N ASP A 300 -7.26 11.12 -31.83
CA ASP A 300 -8.41 11.88 -32.32
C ASP A 300 -9.51 11.95 -31.26
N THR A 301 -9.70 13.12 -30.67
CA THR A 301 -10.85 13.44 -29.82
C THR A 301 -11.82 14.33 -30.59
N PRO A 302 -13.15 14.07 -30.53
CA PRO A 302 -14.10 15.04 -31.05
C PRO A 302 -14.03 16.35 -30.24
N PRO A 303 -14.48 17.49 -30.82
CA PRO A 303 -14.62 18.74 -30.08
C PRO A 303 -15.40 18.53 -28.78
N LEU A 304 -15.02 19.23 -27.71
CA LEU A 304 -15.61 19.05 -26.37
C LEU A 304 -17.14 19.20 -26.39
N ALA A 305 -17.67 20.12 -27.21
CA ALA A 305 -19.11 20.32 -27.37
C ALA A 305 -19.82 19.11 -28.00
N GLU A 306 -19.20 18.43 -28.97
CA GLU A 306 -19.73 17.20 -29.58
C GLU A 306 -19.77 16.07 -28.55
N ALA A 307 -18.65 15.87 -27.83
CA ALA A 307 -18.56 14.87 -26.76
C ALA A 307 -19.61 15.13 -25.68
N TRP A 308 -19.71 16.37 -25.19
CA TRP A 308 -20.68 16.76 -24.16
C TRP A 308 -22.12 16.47 -24.60
N ARG A 309 -22.48 16.81 -25.84
CA ARG A 309 -23.82 16.53 -26.37
C ARG A 309 -24.14 15.04 -26.38
N ILE A 310 -23.19 14.18 -26.78
CA ILE A 310 -23.36 12.72 -26.75
C ILE A 310 -23.60 12.24 -25.32
N PHE A 311 -22.80 12.75 -24.37
CA PHE A 311 -22.87 12.42 -22.96
C PHE A 311 -24.18 12.86 -22.30
N THR A 312 -24.75 14.01 -22.68
CA THR A 312 -26.00 14.52 -22.10
C THR A 312 -27.27 14.02 -22.80
N ALA A 313 -27.16 13.51 -24.02
CA ALA A 313 -28.31 13.01 -24.78
C ALA A 313 -28.90 11.72 -24.19
N GLN A 314 -28.12 10.98 -23.40
CA GLN A 314 -28.53 9.72 -22.79
C GLN A 314 -29.27 9.96 -21.47
N GLY A 315 -30.50 9.48 -21.36
CA GLY A 315 -31.28 9.58 -20.12
C GLY A 315 -30.88 8.54 -19.07
N ALA A 316 -30.92 8.92 -17.80
CA ALA A 316 -30.66 8.00 -16.69
C ALA A 316 -31.66 6.83 -16.67
N GLN A 317 -31.13 5.64 -16.41
CA GLN A 317 -31.90 4.39 -16.35
C GLN A 317 -32.23 4.01 -14.91
N ARG A 318 -33.25 3.15 -14.70
CA ARG A 318 -33.68 2.68 -13.37
C ARG A 318 -32.52 2.11 -12.55
N ALA A 319 -31.63 1.34 -13.18
CA ALA A 319 -30.46 0.76 -12.52
C ALA A 319 -29.52 1.84 -11.92
N GLY A 320 -29.35 2.98 -12.60
CA GLY A 320 -28.58 4.11 -12.09
C GLY A 320 -29.18 4.71 -10.83
N PHE A 321 -30.51 4.87 -10.77
CA PHE A 321 -31.19 5.36 -9.56
C PHE A 321 -31.14 4.36 -8.39
N VAL A 322 -31.26 3.06 -8.67
CA VAL A 322 -31.11 2.01 -7.64
C VAL A 322 -29.69 2.02 -7.06
N ALA A 323 -28.67 2.11 -7.91
CA ALA A 323 -27.29 2.27 -7.46
C ALA A 323 -27.11 3.58 -6.68
N GLY A 324 -27.75 4.68 -7.10
CA GLY A 324 -27.71 5.95 -6.38
C GLY A 324 -28.31 5.88 -4.98
N LEU A 325 -29.43 5.18 -4.82
CA LEU A 325 -29.99 4.90 -3.50
C LEU A 325 -29.02 4.06 -2.64
N ALA A 326 -28.38 3.06 -3.22
CA ALA A 326 -27.38 2.25 -2.52
C ALA A 326 -26.14 3.08 -2.11
N VAL A 327 -25.68 3.99 -2.97
CA VAL A 327 -24.58 4.93 -2.64
C VAL A 327 -24.97 5.83 -1.47
N LEU A 328 -26.19 6.39 -1.48
CA LEU A 328 -26.69 7.23 -0.38
C LEU A 328 -26.80 6.45 0.93
N ILE A 329 -27.40 5.25 0.90
CA ILE A 329 -27.53 4.38 2.07
C ILE A 329 -26.15 3.97 2.59
N GLY A 330 -25.24 3.53 1.72
CA GLY A 330 -23.88 3.16 2.08
C GLY A 330 -23.12 4.32 2.73
N THR A 331 -23.25 5.52 2.18
CA THR A 331 -22.65 6.74 2.74
C THR A 331 -23.22 7.06 4.11
N ALA A 332 -24.55 6.97 4.29
CA ALA A 332 -25.18 7.21 5.59
C ALA A 332 -24.75 6.16 6.63
N ILE A 333 -24.67 4.88 6.26
CA ILE A 333 -24.17 3.80 7.12
C ILE A 333 -22.73 4.09 7.54
N MET A 334 -21.85 4.45 6.60
CA MET A 334 -20.47 4.77 6.91
C MET A 334 -20.34 5.99 7.81
N GLY A 335 -21.15 7.03 7.61
CA GLY A 335 -21.21 8.18 8.51
C GLY A 335 -21.57 7.78 9.95
N VAL A 336 -22.50 6.83 10.13
CA VAL A 336 -22.83 6.29 11.45
C VAL A 336 -21.69 5.44 12.02
N VAL A 337 -21.03 4.61 11.20
CA VAL A 337 -19.90 3.76 11.63
C VAL A 337 -18.69 4.60 12.05
N GLU A 338 -18.37 5.66 11.30
CA GLU A 338 -17.26 6.57 11.61
C GLU A 338 -17.51 7.37 12.89
N GLN A 339 -18.76 7.81 13.13
CA GLN A 339 -19.12 8.51 14.37
C GLN A 339 -19.16 7.61 15.60
N ARG A 340 -19.15 6.28 15.43
CA ARG A 340 -19.04 5.37 16.58
C ARG A 340 -17.63 5.46 17.17
N GLN A 341 -17.56 6.10 18.33
CA GLN A 341 -16.37 6.09 19.18
C GLN A 341 -16.07 4.66 19.63
N ASP A 342 -14.80 4.28 19.56
CA ASP A 342 -14.33 3.03 20.15
C ASP A 342 -14.40 3.13 21.68
N LEU A 343 -14.82 2.03 22.31
CA LEU A 343 -14.79 1.86 23.75
C LEU A 343 -13.34 1.68 24.18
N VAL A 344 -12.79 2.69 24.85
CA VAL A 344 -11.45 2.59 25.45
C VAL A 344 -11.60 2.03 26.87
N PRO A 345 -11.02 0.85 27.17
CA PRO A 345 -11.10 0.27 28.50
C PRO A 345 -10.25 1.06 29.50
N ALA A 346 -10.66 1.06 30.77
CA ALA A 346 -9.80 1.55 31.84
C ALA A 346 -8.60 0.62 32.03
N ARG A 347 -7.41 1.20 32.18
CA ARG A 347 -6.13 0.49 32.38
C ARG A 347 -5.16 1.35 33.17
N SER A 348 -4.11 0.75 33.72
CA SER A 348 -2.96 1.49 34.25
C SER A 348 -2.04 1.96 33.11
N SER A 349 -1.43 3.13 33.28
CA SER A 349 -0.47 3.67 32.28
C SER A 349 0.83 2.87 32.25
N LEU A 350 1.49 2.76 31.09
CA LEU A 350 2.81 2.11 31.00
C LEU A 350 3.89 2.91 31.74
N ALA A 351 3.69 4.21 31.97
CA ALA A 351 4.58 5.02 32.80
C ALA A 351 4.66 4.52 34.27
N SER A 352 3.64 3.81 34.75
CA SER A 352 3.66 3.17 36.08
C SER A 352 4.00 1.68 36.00
N PHE A 353 4.58 1.21 34.90
CA PHE A 353 4.99 -0.19 34.77
C PHE A 353 6.14 -0.48 35.75
N PRO A 354 6.10 -1.61 36.49
CA PRO A 354 7.06 -1.87 37.56
C PRO A 354 8.47 -2.11 37.01
N LEU A 355 9.42 -1.37 37.59
CA LEU A 355 10.85 -1.57 37.36
C LEU A 355 11.43 -2.76 38.15
N VAL A 356 10.63 -3.43 38.97
CA VAL A 356 11.03 -4.67 39.67
C VAL A 356 10.07 -5.80 39.31
N LEU A 357 10.63 -6.86 38.73
CA LEU A 357 9.91 -8.05 38.26
C LEU A 357 10.60 -9.32 38.80
N GLY A 358 10.21 -9.76 39.99
CA GLY A 358 10.94 -10.83 40.68
C GLY A 358 12.38 -10.39 40.94
N ASP A 359 13.35 -11.16 40.43
CA ASP A 359 14.79 -10.85 40.57
C ASP A 359 15.31 -9.80 39.56
N TRP A 360 14.47 -9.38 38.62
CA TRP A 360 14.83 -8.40 37.59
C TRP A 360 14.65 -6.98 38.08
N HIS A 361 15.71 -6.19 37.94
CA HIS A 361 15.75 -4.75 38.28
C HIS A 361 15.94 -3.94 37.01
N GLY A 362 15.03 -3.00 36.78
CA GLY A 362 14.91 -2.22 35.56
C GLY A 362 15.22 -0.75 35.72
N SER A 363 15.64 -0.13 34.63
CA SER A 363 15.71 1.33 34.47
C SER A 363 14.99 1.73 33.19
N GLU A 364 14.10 2.71 33.28
CA GLU A 364 13.44 3.28 32.11
C GLU A 364 14.43 4.07 31.25
N MET A 365 14.27 3.96 29.93
CA MET A 365 15.08 4.64 28.94
C MET A 365 14.21 5.63 28.16
N PRO A 366 14.73 6.84 27.85
CA PRO A 366 14.01 7.78 27.02
C PRO A 366 13.86 7.26 25.59
N VAL A 367 12.71 7.56 24.98
CA VAL A 367 12.44 7.31 23.55
C VAL A 367 12.54 8.63 22.82
N ASP A 368 13.17 8.64 21.65
CA ASP A 368 13.26 9.84 20.84
C ASP A 368 11.88 10.27 20.31
N GLN A 369 11.66 11.58 20.21
CA GLN A 369 10.36 12.14 19.82
C GLN A 369 9.96 11.74 18.39
N VAL A 370 10.93 11.58 17.49
CA VAL A 370 10.68 11.22 16.09
C VAL A 370 10.07 9.81 15.99
N SER A 371 10.60 8.85 16.76
CA SER A 371 10.06 7.50 16.89
C SER A 371 8.63 7.53 17.45
N LEU A 372 8.35 8.34 18.48
CA LEU A 372 7.01 8.47 19.06
C LEU A 372 6.01 9.07 18.06
N ASP A 373 6.39 10.14 17.36
CA ASP A 373 5.55 10.81 16.37
C ASP A 373 5.25 9.91 15.16
N THR A 374 6.19 9.02 14.82
CA THR A 374 6.03 8.03 13.74
C THR A 374 5.10 6.89 14.19
N LEU A 375 5.33 6.33 15.38
CA LEU A 375 4.56 5.19 15.89
C LEU A 375 3.12 5.54 16.25
N LYS A 376 2.88 6.78 16.72
CA LYS A 376 1.57 7.29 17.17
C LYS A 376 0.88 6.38 18.19
N ALA A 377 1.67 5.68 19.00
CA ALA A 377 1.18 4.93 20.15
C ALA A 377 0.64 5.92 21.21
N ASP A 378 -0.39 5.53 21.94
CA ASP A 378 -0.99 6.36 22.99
C ASP A 378 -0.24 6.26 24.32
N ASP A 379 0.46 5.14 24.54
CA ASP A 379 1.26 4.90 25.73
C ASP A 379 2.42 3.96 25.39
N THR A 380 3.62 4.23 25.90
CA THR A 380 4.83 3.47 25.57
C THR A 380 5.73 3.33 26.78
N ILE A 381 6.51 2.25 26.83
CA ILE A 381 7.66 2.14 27.74
C ILE A 381 8.83 1.46 27.02
N LEU A 382 10.02 1.99 27.24
CA LEU A 382 11.30 1.33 26.97
C LEU A 382 12.04 1.18 28.29
N ALA A 383 12.37 -0.04 28.69
CA ALA A 383 13.12 -0.29 29.92
C ALA A 383 14.20 -1.36 29.71
N LEU A 384 15.32 -1.21 30.40
CA LEU A 384 16.41 -2.19 30.44
C LEU A 384 16.40 -2.87 31.80
N TYR A 385 16.25 -4.19 31.81
CA TYR A 385 16.25 -5.02 33.00
C TYR A 385 17.52 -5.84 33.12
N ARG A 386 18.02 -5.97 34.34
CA ARG A 386 19.19 -6.78 34.72
C ARG A 386 18.83 -7.71 35.86
N ARG A 387 19.47 -8.88 35.88
CA ARG A 387 19.44 -9.82 37.00
C ARG A 387 20.83 -9.86 37.63
N ALA A 388 20.95 -9.93 38.95
CA ALA A 388 22.23 -9.75 39.64
C ALA A 388 23.29 -10.81 39.30
N ASP A 389 22.86 -11.98 38.85
CA ASP A 389 23.66 -13.14 38.44
C ASP A 389 24.00 -13.16 36.94
N GLU A 390 23.49 -12.21 36.14
CA GLU A 390 23.72 -12.15 34.70
C GLU A 390 24.21 -10.77 34.24
N HIS A 391 25.26 -10.76 33.42
CA HIS A 391 25.81 -9.52 32.87
C HIS A 391 24.98 -8.95 31.72
N ALA A 392 24.22 -9.79 31.02
CA ALA A 392 23.46 -9.39 29.85
C ALA A 392 22.07 -8.88 30.22
N GLU A 393 21.66 -7.81 29.56
CA GLU A 393 20.41 -7.12 29.83
C GLU A 393 19.25 -7.66 28.99
N VAL A 394 18.03 -7.43 29.46
CA VAL A 394 16.81 -7.61 28.67
C VAL A 394 16.15 -6.25 28.46
N SER A 395 16.02 -5.84 27.20
CA SER A 395 15.28 -4.64 26.81
C SER A 395 13.81 -4.98 26.60
N LEU A 396 12.92 -4.33 27.34
CA LEU A 396 11.47 -4.38 27.18
C LEU A 396 10.99 -3.14 26.43
N TRP A 397 10.26 -3.37 25.35
CA TRP A 397 9.54 -2.35 24.62
C TRP A 397 8.05 -2.71 24.57
N MET A 398 7.20 -1.78 24.99
CA MET A 398 5.75 -1.91 24.80
C MET A 398 5.18 -0.64 24.19
N ALA A 399 4.30 -0.83 23.21
CA ALA A 399 3.56 0.27 22.58
C ALA A 399 2.06 -0.09 22.59
N TYR A 400 1.28 0.70 23.31
CA TYR A 400 -0.17 0.53 23.44
C TYR A 400 -0.92 1.55 22.58
N TYR A 401 -2.01 1.07 21.98
CA TYR A 401 -2.93 1.83 21.17
C TYR A 401 -4.33 1.67 21.77
N SER A 402 -4.92 2.78 22.19
CA SER A 402 -6.30 2.86 22.69
C SER A 402 -7.33 2.70 21.56
N ASN A 403 -6.96 3.11 20.35
CA ASN A 403 -7.73 2.97 19.13
C ASN A 403 -6.78 2.68 17.97
N GLN A 404 -7.10 1.65 17.17
CA GLN A 404 -6.35 1.28 15.98
C GLN A 404 -7.14 1.54 14.69
N ARG A 405 -7.60 2.77 14.49
CA ARG A 405 -8.28 3.27 13.29
C ARG A 405 -7.44 4.35 12.57
N SER A 406 -7.78 4.60 11.30
CA SER A 406 -7.31 5.77 10.55
C SER A 406 -5.78 5.90 10.44
N GLY A 407 -5.09 4.80 10.16
CA GLY A 407 -3.64 4.79 9.95
C GLY A 407 -2.82 4.77 11.23
N ARG A 408 -3.47 4.60 12.39
CA ARG A 408 -2.83 4.26 13.66
C ARG A 408 -3.04 2.78 13.87
N ALA A 409 -2.01 1.97 13.64
CA ALA A 409 -2.12 0.54 13.88
C ALA A 409 -0.77 -0.06 14.18
N ILE A 410 -0.80 -1.06 15.04
CA ILE A 410 0.40 -1.83 15.36
C ILE A 410 0.94 -2.49 14.08
N HIS A 411 2.25 -2.43 13.90
CA HIS A 411 3.01 -3.18 12.91
C HIS A 411 4.11 -4.00 13.59
N SER A 412 4.67 -4.96 12.86
CA SER A 412 5.76 -5.81 13.37
C SER A 412 7.10 -5.06 13.42
N PRO A 413 8.03 -5.49 14.30
CA PRO A 413 9.41 -5.06 14.26
C PRO A 413 10.10 -5.34 12.90
N ALA A 414 9.60 -6.29 12.11
CA ALA A 414 10.10 -6.56 10.76
C ALA A 414 9.99 -5.34 9.81
N THR A 415 9.09 -4.40 10.09
CA THR A 415 8.93 -3.17 9.31
C THR A 415 9.93 -2.07 9.74
N CYS A 416 10.28 -1.99 11.03
CA CYS A 416 11.09 -0.87 11.56
C CYS A 416 12.57 -1.20 11.75
N LEU A 417 12.90 -2.43 12.15
CA LEU A 417 14.29 -2.80 12.45
C LEU A 417 15.24 -2.69 11.24
N PRO A 418 14.82 -3.00 9.99
CA PRO A 418 15.67 -2.79 8.82
C PRO A 418 16.09 -1.33 8.62
N GLY A 419 15.22 -0.36 8.96
CA GLY A 419 15.53 1.07 8.86
C GLY A 419 16.66 1.52 9.79
N GLY A 420 16.89 0.81 10.89
CA GLY A 420 18.02 1.03 11.80
C GLY A 420 19.30 0.25 11.42
N GLY A 421 19.30 -0.46 10.29
CA GLY A 421 20.43 -1.26 9.82
C GLY A 421 20.50 -2.70 10.37
N TRP A 422 19.46 -3.17 11.07
CA TRP A 422 19.40 -4.54 11.60
C TRP A 422 18.86 -5.52 10.55
N GLN A 423 19.57 -6.62 10.34
CA GLN A 423 19.14 -7.69 9.44
C GLN A 423 18.44 -8.80 10.22
N MET A 424 17.21 -9.13 9.83
CA MET A 424 16.45 -10.22 10.44
C MET A 424 16.78 -11.54 9.75
N GLN A 425 17.35 -12.51 10.47
CA GLN A 425 17.88 -13.74 9.88
C GLN A 425 16.88 -14.91 9.89
N MET A 426 16.05 -15.02 10.91
CA MET A 426 15.12 -16.15 11.09
C MET A 426 13.91 -15.68 11.87
N LEU A 427 12.69 -15.86 11.35
CA LEU A 427 11.45 -15.55 12.05
C LEU A 427 10.64 -16.84 12.24
N GLN A 428 10.38 -17.21 13.48
CA GLN A 428 9.63 -18.43 13.83
C GLN A 428 8.60 -18.13 14.92
N ALA A 429 7.38 -18.66 14.76
CA ALA A 429 6.41 -18.67 15.85
C ALA A 429 6.73 -19.82 16.80
N VAL A 430 6.92 -19.51 18.08
CA VAL A 430 7.25 -20.46 19.16
C VAL A 430 6.26 -20.28 20.29
N GLU A 431 5.93 -21.36 20.99
CA GLU A 431 5.11 -21.32 22.19
C GLU A 431 5.98 -21.50 23.43
N ILE A 432 5.89 -20.56 24.38
CA ILE A 432 6.57 -20.66 25.66
C ILE A 432 5.57 -21.25 26.67
N PRO A 433 5.84 -22.45 27.23
CA PRO A 433 4.95 -23.07 28.19
C PRO A 433 4.95 -22.33 29.54
N ASP A 434 3.84 -22.46 30.28
CA ASP A 434 3.69 -22.01 31.67
C ASP A 434 3.96 -20.51 31.89
N VAL A 435 3.55 -19.67 30.94
CA VAL A 435 3.70 -18.21 31.02
C VAL A 435 2.40 -17.55 31.42
N ARG A 436 1.28 -17.93 30.80
CA ARG A 436 0.04 -17.18 30.95
C ARG A 436 -0.57 -17.36 32.33
N ALA A 437 -1.29 -16.35 32.81
CA ALA A 437 -2.03 -16.41 34.08
C ALA A 437 -3.02 -17.59 34.19
N ASP A 438 -3.49 -18.14 33.06
CA ASP A 438 -4.36 -19.33 33.00
C ASP A 438 -3.58 -20.66 32.89
N GLY A 439 -2.24 -20.63 33.04
CA GLY A 439 -1.34 -21.76 32.86
C GLY A 439 -1.11 -22.16 31.39
N GLY A 440 -1.65 -21.40 30.43
CA GLY A 440 -1.50 -21.68 29.01
C GLY A 440 -0.15 -21.24 28.41
N PRO A 441 0.23 -21.77 27.24
CA PRO A 441 1.42 -21.32 26.54
C PRO A 441 1.24 -19.90 25.97
N LEU A 442 2.32 -19.11 25.99
CA LEU A 442 2.37 -17.81 25.31
C LEU A 442 2.97 -17.98 23.90
N PRO A 443 2.21 -17.72 22.83
CA PRO A 443 2.75 -17.68 21.48
C PRO A 443 3.57 -16.40 21.27
N VAL A 444 4.81 -16.55 20.82
CA VAL A 444 5.73 -15.45 20.50
C VAL A 444 6.37 -15.63 19.13
N ASN A 445 6.65 -14.53 18.44
CA ASN A 445 7.56 -14.54 17.31
C ASN A 445 8.99 -14.44 17.83
N ARG A 446 9.77 -15.49 17.61
CA ARG A 446 11.19 -15.58 17.87
C ARG A 446 11.98 -15.17 16.65
N SER A 447 12.89 -14.22 16.81
CA SER A 447 13.74 -13.75 15.73
C SER A 447 15.17 -13.43 16.15
N ILE A 448 16.13 -13.69 15.28
CA ILE A 448 17.53 -13.28 15.45
C ILE A 448 17.79 -12.08 14.55
N ILE A 449 18.30 -11.01 15.13
CA ILE A 449 18.73 -9.83 14.39
C ILE A 449 20.24 -9.62 14.54
N ALA A 450 20.88 -9.16 13.48
CA ALA A 450 22.33 -8.90 13.46
C ALA A 450 22.65 -7.53 12.88
N GLN A 451 23.63 -6.84 13.48
CA GLN A 451 24.19 -5.58 12.99
C GLN A 451 25.66 -5.46 13.44
N GLY A 452 26.58 -5.23 12.49
CA GLY A 452 27.98 -4.90 12.81
C GLY A 452 28.73 -5.92 13.67
N GLY A 453 28.38 -7.21 13.58
CA GLY A 453 28.95 -8.30 14.39
C GLY A 453 28.19 -8.60 15.68
N ALA A 454 27.35 -7.68 16.17
CA ALA A 454 26.46 -7.94 17.30
C ALA A 454 25.25 -8.76 16.87
N ARG A 455 24.89 -9.76 17.68
CA ARG A 455 23.69 -10.58 17.51
C ARG A 455 22.74 -10.37 18.68
N GLN A 456 21.46 -10.22 18.38
CA GLN A 456 20.40 -10.09 19.39
C GLN A 456 19.28 -11.08 19.11
N LEU A 457 18.72 -11.61 20.18
CA LEU A 457 17.51 -12.43 20.15
C LEU A 457 16.32 -11.55 20.51
N VAL A 458 15.26 -11.63 19.69
CA VAL A 458 14.05 -10.83 19.79
C VAL A 458 12.86 -11.76 19.94
N TYR A 459 12.09 -11.59 21.02
CA TYR A 459 10.72 -12.11 21.10
C TYR A 459 9.73 -10.97 20.99
N TYR A 460 8.68 -11.14 20.20
CA TYR A 460 7.57 -10.18 20.17
C TYR A 460 6.23 -10.85 19.92
N TRP A 461 5.16 -10.23 20.41
CA TRP A 461 3.79 -10.66 20.16
C TRP A 461 2.84 -9.46 20.25
N PHE A 462 1.64 -9.66 19.72
CA PHE A 462 0.57 -8.68 19.72
C PHE A 462 -0.50 -9.08 20.74
N ALA A 463 -0.69 -8.25 21.76
CA ALA A 463 -1.71 -8.45 22.77
C ALA A 463 -2.97 -7.64 22.40
N GLN A 464 -4.07 -8.32 22.09
CA GLN A 464 -5.32 -7.71 21.63
C GLN A 464 -6.54 -8.31 22.33
N ARG A 465 -7.10 -7.56 23.29
CA ARG A 465 -8.42 -7.85 23.89
C ARG A 465 -8.51 -9.28 24.43
N GLY A 466 -7.43 -9.73 25.09
CA GLY A 466 -7.28 -11.08 25.65
C GLY A 466 -6.72 -12.15 24.69
N ARG A 467 -6.34 -11.78 23.46
CA ARG A 467 -5.66 -12.67 22.51
C ARG A 467 -4.18 -12.30 22.41
N MET A 468 -3.31 -13.31 22.43
CA MET A 468 -1.88 -13.16 22.14
C MET A 468 -1.64 -13.70 20.74
N LEU A 469 -1.23 -12.83 19.81
CA LEU A 469 -1.15 -13.12 18.39
C LEU A 469 0.29 -12.94 17.91
N THR A 470 0.71 -13.82 17.00
CA THR A 470 2.00 -13.74 16.31
C THR A 470 1.83 -13.40 14.83
N ASN A 471 0.63 -13.59 14.28
CA ASN A 471 0.33 -13.34 12.89
C ASN A 471 -0.28 -11.95 12.68
N GLU A 472 0.42 -11.09 11.93
CA GLU A 472 0.00 -9.72 11.63
C GLU A 472 -1.35 -9.64 10.87
N TYR A 473 -1.65 -10.61 10.01
CA TYR A 473 -2.94 -10.64 9.32
C TYR A 473 -4.10 -10.93 10.29
N LEU A 474 -3.87 -11.80 11.28
CA LEU A 474 -4.86 -12.05 12.34
C LEU A 474 -5.06 -10.81 13.22
N VAL A 475 -3.98 -10.08 13.51
CA VAL A 475 -4.05 -8.78 14.23
C VAL A 475 -5.00 -7.83 13.49
N LYS A 476 -4.82 -7.62 12.18
CA LYS A 476 -5.70 -6.74 11.40
C LYS A 476 -7.14 -7.28 11.31
N TRP A 477 -7.30 -8.60 11.17
CA TRP A 477 -8.62 -9.25 11.16
C TRP A 477 -9.39 -9.04 12.47
N TYR A 478 -8.74 -9.21 13.63
CA TYR A 478 -9.40 -9.01 14.91
C TYR A 478 -9.64 -7.54 15.24
N ILE A 479 -8.82 -6.61 14.75
CA ILE A 479 -9.15 -5.17 14.81
C ILE A 479 -10.47 -4.90 14.05
N PHE A 480 -10.60 -5.43 12.84
CA PHE A 480 -11.84 -5.33 12.06
C PHE A 480 -13.04 -5.98 12.78
N TRP A 481 -12.91 -7.24 13.17
CA TRP A 481 -14.01 -8.02 13.74
C TRP A 481 -14.47 -7.50 15.10
N ASP A 482 -13.54 -7.16 15.99
CA ASP A 482 -13.87 -6.61 17.31
C ASP A 482 -14.30 -5.14 17.22
N GLY A 483 -13.80 -4.37 16.24
CA GLY A 483 -14.31 -3.03 15.94
C GLY A 483 -15.79 -3.06 15.54
N LEU A 484 -16.19 -4.07 14.76
CA LEU A 484 -17.58 -4.27 14.33
C LEU A 484 -18.47 -4.81 15.47
N THR A 485 -18.00 -5.82 16.22
CA THR A 485 -18.83 -6.57 17.18
C THR A 485 -18.75 -6.07 18.61
N GLN A 486 -17.58 -5.59 19.04
CA GLN A 486 -17.30 -5.16 20.42
C GLN A 486 -17.08 -3.65 20.55
N ARG A 487 -16.95 -2.92 19.42
CA ARG A 487 -16.55 -1.51 19.37
C ARG A 487 -15.20 -1.26 20.05
N ARG A 488 -14.29 -2.24 19.98
CA ARG A 488 -12.96 -2.18 20.60
C ARG A 488 -11.90 -2.50 19.57
N THR A 489 -10.92 -1.62 19.45
CA THR A 489 -9.75 -1.78 18.57
C THR A 489 -8.44 -1.69 19.35
N ASP A 490 -8.49 -1.61 20.68
CA ASP A 490 -7.34 -1.42 21.57
C ASP A 490 -6.39 -2.63 21.59
N GLY A 491 -5.09 -2.39 21.69
CA GLY A 491 -4.10 -3.45 21.77
C GLY A 491 -2.69 -2.93 22.00
N ALA A 492 -1.75 -3.85 22.21
CA ALA A 492 -0.34 -3.53 22.41
C ALA A 492 0.58 -4.44 21.58
N LEU A 493 1.72 -3.88 21.17
CA LEU A 493 2.91 -4.64 20.80
C LEU A 493 3.76 -4.80 22.05
N VAL A 494 4.16 -6.04 22.35
CA VAL A 494 5.17 -6.33 23.37
C VAL A 494 6.39 -6.92 22.67
N ARG A 495 7.57 -6.39 22.96
CA ARG A 495 8.84 -6.84 22.41
C ARG A 495 9.87 -6.91 23.51
N VAL A 496 10.58 -8.02 23.58
CA VAL A 496 11.74 -8.20 24.46
C VAL A 496 12.96 -8.59 23.66
N ILE A 497 14.11 -7.98 23.96
CA ILE A 497 15.37 -8.17 23.24
C ILE A 497 16.49 -8.45 24.23
N THR A 498 17.38 -9.37 23.91
CA THR A 498 18.65 -9.55 24.64
C THR A 498 19.81 -9.83 23.69
N MET A 499 21.03 -9.53 24.15
CA MET A 499 22.26 -9.84 23.41
C MET A 499 22.52 -11.35 23.42
N VAL A 500 23.03 -11.85 22.30
CA VAL A 500 23.46 -13.23 22.13
C VAL A 500 24.99 -13.27 22.26
N ASP A 501 25.48 -13.96 23.27
CA ASP A 501 26.92 -14.05 23.54
C ASP A 501 27.67 -14.82 22.45
N ASP A 502 28.94 -14.48 22.24
CA ASP A 502 29.81 -15.16 21.29
C ASP A 502 30.32 -16.48 21.87
N GLY A 503 29.53 -17.53 21.65
CA GLY A 503 29.84 -18.91 22.02
C GLY A 503 28.82 -19.90 21.45
N PRO A 504 29.13 -21.22 21.47
CA PRO A 504 28.23 -22.25 20.96
C PRO A 504 26.87 -22.26 21.69
N ASP A 505 26.86 -21.95 22.99
CA ASP A 505 25.65 -21.95 23.83
C ASP A 505 24.99 -20.57 23.95
N GLY A 506 25.53 -19.54 23.28
CA GLY A 506 25.09 -18.14 23.46
C GLY A 506 23.62 -17.94 23.12
N LEU A 507 23.13 -18.64 22.08
CA LEU A 507 21.73 -18.57 21.66
C LEU A 507 20.79 -19.26 22.66
N GLU A 508 21.20 -20.43 23.19
CA GLU A 508 20.42 -21.18 24.17
C GLU A 508 20.29 -20.41 25.48
N LYS A 509 21.39 -19.80 25.95
CA LYS A 509 21.38 -18.91 27.13
C LYS A 509 20.48 -17.70 26.91
N ALA A 510 20.52 -17.09 25.73
CA ALA A 510 19.65 -15.97 25.38
C ALA A 510 18.16 -16.39 25.38
N ASP A 511 17.82 -17.57 24.85
CA ASP A 511 16.47 -18.13 24.92
C ASP A 511 16.01 -18.35 26.37
N GLN A 512 16.85 -19.00 27.19
CA GLN A 512 16.55 -19.24 28.61
C GLN A 512 16.31 -17.92 29.36
N ARG A 513 17.14 -16.91 29.10
CA ARG A 513 17.02 -15.55 29.67
C ARG A 513 15.69 -14.89 29.29
N LEU A 514 15.35 -14.88 27.99
CA LEU A 514 14.09 -14.27 27.54
C LEU A 514 12.87 -15.03 28.08
N GLN A 515 12.90 -16.36 28.10
CA GLN A 515 11.81 -17.14 28.68
C GLN A 515 11.65 -16.86 30.19
N ALA A 516 12.74 -16.78 30.94
CA ALA A 516 12.70 -16.43 32.36
C ALA A 516 12.13 -15.02 32.59
N PHE A 517 12.53 -14.04 31.77
CA PHE A 517 12.00 -12.69 31.83
C PHE A 517 10.51 -12.62 31.48
N VAL A 518 10.10 -13.30 30.40
CA VAL A 518 8.69 -13.34 29.96
C VAL A 518 7.78 -13.98 31.00
N ARG A 519 8.24 -15.04 31.70
CA ARG A 519 7.51 -15.63 32.85
C ARG A 519 7.34 -14.64 34.01
N ALA A 520 8.32 -13.78 34.27
CA ALA A 520 8.22 -12.73 35.29
C ALA A 520 7.31 -11.55 34.86
N LEU A 521 7.11 -11.37 33.55
CA LEU A 521 6.33 -10.28 32.96
C LEU A 521 4.81 -10.52 32.98
N ASP A 522 4.38 -11.74 32.65
CA ASP A 522 3.00 -12.04 32.22
C ASP A 522 1.89 -11.74 33.24
N PRO A 523 1.96 -12.08 34.54
CA PRO A 523 0.84 -11.77 35.45
C PRO A 523 0.61 -10.26 35.57
N LYS A 524 1.64 -9.44 35.32
CA LYS A 524 1.52 -7.98 35.39
C LYS A 524 0.98 -7.37 34.10
N LEU A 525 1.18 -8.02 32.95
CA LEU A 525 0.77 -7.48 31.65
C LEU A 525 -0.74 -7.25 31.57
N ALA A 526 -1.55 -8.07 32.24
CA ALA A 526 -3.01 -7.98 32.24
C ALA A 526 -3.58 -6.67 32.84
N TYR A 527 -2.85 -6.00 33.73
CA TYR A 527 -3.26 -4.71 34.32
C TYR A 527 -3.04 -3.52 33.38
N PHE A 528 -2.07 -3.68 32.49
CA PHE A 528 -1.72 -2.67 31.51
C PHE A 528 -2.49 -2.96 30.23
N VAL A 529 -2.43 -4.16 29.65
CA VAL A 529 -3.12 -4.45 28.39
C VAL A 529 -4.50 -5.06 28.66
N PRO A 530 -5.61 -4.36 28.33
CA PRO A 530 -6.93 -4.83 28.70
C PRO A 530 -7.32 -6.17 28.04
N GLY A 531 -7.81 -7.09 28.86
CA GLY A 531 -8.37 -8.37 28.43
C GLY A 531 -9.76 -8.28 27.79
N ARG A 532 -10.40 -9.44 27.60
CA ARG A 532 -11.71 -9.57 26.96
C ARG A 532 -12.83 -8.89 27.77
N GLU A 533 -12.83 -9.06 29.09
CA GLU A 533 -13.88 -8.52 29.98
C GLU A 533 -13.58 -7.13 30.54
N ALA A 534 -12.43 -6.53 30.22
CA ALA A 534 -12.07 -5.16 30.64
C ALA A 534 -12.35 -4.87 32.13
N VAL A 535 -12.18 -5.85 33.01
CA VAL A 535 -12.29 -5.63 34.45
C VAL A 535 -10.95 -5.10 34.92
N LEU A 536 -10.95 -3.88 35.48
CA LEU A 536 -9.91 -3.44 36.39
C LEU A 536 -9.85 -4.49 37.52
N GLN A 537 -8.98 -5.47 37.40
CA GLN A 537 -8.58 -6.24 38.56
C GLN A 537 -7.74 -5.28 39.41
N THR A 538 -8.38 -4.54 40.31
CA THR A 538 -7.69 -3.84 41.39
C THR A 538 -7.06 -4.91 42.29
N ALA A 539 -5.81 -5.28 42.01
CA ALA A 539 -4.93 -5.87 43.00
C ALA A 539 -4.00 -4.76 43.46
N LYS A 540 -4.04 -4.44 44.77
CA LYS A 540 -3.02 -3.62 45.43
C LYS A 540 -1.66 -4.19 45.02
N ALA A 541 -0.76 -3.31 44.60
CA ALA A 541 0.66 -3.65 44.53
C ALA A 541 1.09 -4.15 45.91
N GLU A 542 1.37 -5.45 46.02
CA GLU A 542 2.22 -6.01 47.07
C GLU A 542 3.63 -6.17 46.51
#